data_AF-A0A813K8C4-F1
#
_entry.id   AF-A0A813K8C4-F1
#
_cell.length_a   1.000
_cell.length_b   1.000
_cell.length_c   1.000
_cell.angle_alpha   90.00
_cell.angle_beta   90.00
_cell.angle_gamma   90.00
#
_symmetry.space_group_name_H-M   'P 1'
#
loop_
_entity.id
_entity.type
_entity.pdbx_description
1 polymer ?
#
loop_
_entity_poly.entity_id
_entity_poly.type
_entity_poly.pdbx_seq_one_letter_code
_entity_poly.pdbx_strand_id
1 'polypeptide(L)'
;MQQELGTVQTLDESPPTFTRLAIQDPTSLNDRIVVTFQLNEAGTAYCRTKRKDSAETTLRINQILTANFGAEVTLPTQTASITITKLEAIDTASLYEAAQYEIYCWAKDSAVRAQAVWVTDSTAPTIIVVSREALAETVIQVTLQLNEPGTIWCQLADKDRVPAKHSL
;
A
#
# COMPACT_ATOMS: atom_id res chain seq x y z
N MET A 1 14.84 -43.16 0.99
CA MET A 1 15.44 -41.83 1.19
C MET A 1 14.36 -40.83 0.81
N GLN A 2 13.71 -40.20 1.78
CA GLN A 2 12.66 -39.22 1.50
C GLN A 2 13.34 -37.93 1.00
N GLN A 3 12.92 -37.49 -0.17
CA GLN A 3 13.36 -36.24 -0.78
C GLN A 3 12.76 -35.11 0.05
N GLU A 4 13.61 -34.28 0.69
CA GLU A 4 13.16 -33.04 1.32
C GLU A 4 12.52 -32.17 0.23
N LEU A 5 11.20 -32.01 0.31
CA LEU A 5 10.50 -30.99 -0.45
C LEU A 5 11.02 -29.64 0.08
N GLY A 6 11.57 -28.82 -0.82
CA GLY A 6 12.03 -27.48 -0.47
C GLY A 6 10.93 -26.67 0.24
N THR A 7 11.34 -25.65 0.99
CA THR A 7 10.42 -24.76 1.72
C THR A 7 9.32 -24.23 0.80
N VAL A 8 8.06 -24.50 1.15
CA VAL A 8 6.89 -23.93 0.48
C VAL A 8 6.95 -22.42 0.64
N GLN A 9 7.14 -21.69 -0.46
CA GLN A 9 6.96 -20.24 -0.51
C GLN A 9 5.53 -19.95 -0.94
N THR A 10 4.76 -19.27 -0.10
CA THR A 10 3.45 -18.73 -0.48
C THR A 10 3.66 -17.44 -1.27
N LEU A 11 2.77 -17.15 -2.21
CA LEU A 11 2.73 -15.83 -2.85
C LEU A 11 2.46 -14.79 -1.75
N ASP A 12 3.34 -13.79 -1.64
CA ASP A 12 3.11 -12.66 -0.77
C ASP A 12 2.21 -11.65 -1.50
N GLU A 13 1.03 -11.41 -0.91
CA GLU A 13 0.03 -10.49 -1.46
C GLU A 13 -0.16 -9.24 -0.59
N SER A 14 0.52 -9.16 0.57
CA SER A 14 0.45 -7.98 1.43
C SER A 14 1.49 -6.93 1.03
N PRO A 15 1.13 -5.63 1.00
CA PRO A 15 2.11 -4.58 0.87
C PRO A 15 2.86 -4.35 2.20
N PRO A 16 4.10 -3.82 2.14
CA PRO A 16 4.88 -3.57 3.34
C PRO A 16 4.26 -2.45 4.16
N THR A 17 4.31 -2.63 5.48
CA THR A 17 3.86 -1.67 6.48
C THR A 17 5.06 -1.09 7.22
N PHE A 18 4.99 0.22 7.49
CA PHE A 18 5.98 0.90 8.31
C PHE A 18 5.81 0.49 9.78
N THR A 19 6.72 -0.32 10.28
CA THR A 19 6.81 -0.63 11.73
C THR A 19 7.51 0.48 12.50
N ARG A 20 8.33 1.27 11.79
CA ARG A 20 8.90 2.53 12.26
C ARG A 20 8.96 3.53 11.12
N LEU A 21 8.58 4.76 11.41
CA LEU A 21 8.76 5.91 10.53
C LEU A 21 9.04 7.12 11.39
N ALA A 22 10.27 7.64 11.33
CA ALA A 22 10.71 8.75 12.15
C ALA A 22 11.62 9.67 11.35
N ILE A 23 11.67 10.92 11.75
CA ILE A 23 12.59 11.91 11.20
C ILE A 23 13.67 12.13 12.26
N GLN A 24 14.94 12.08 11.85
CA GLN A 24 16.03 12.51 12.73
C GLN A 24 15.81 13.98 13.08
N ASP A 25 16.25 14.41 14.26
CA ASP A 25 16.17 15.83 14.66
C ASP A 25 16.64 16.75 13.51
N PRO A 26 15.74 17.51 12.88
CA PRO A 26 16.07 18.32 11.71
C PRO A 26 16.95 19.51 12.07
N THR A 27 17.13 19.82 13.36
CA THR A 27 18.07 20.85 13.81
C THR A 27 19.51 20.34 13.91
N SER A 28 19.71 19.02 13.86
CA SER A 28 21.05 18.42 13.88
C SER A 28 21.80 18.56 12.54
N LEU A 29 21.07 18.76 11.43
CA LEU A 29 21.61 18.93 10.09
C LEU A 29 20.83 20.02 9.36
N ASN A 30 21.49 21.13 9.03
CA ASN A 30 20.82 22.31 8.44
C ASN A 30 20.56 22.20 6.93
N ASP A 31 21.11 21.19 6.25
CA ASP A 31 21.11 21.07 4.79
C ASP A 31 20.27 19.91 4.24
N ARG A 32 19.72 19.07 5.12
CA ARG A 32 19.02 17.84 4.72
C ARG A 32 18.02 17.36 5.77
N ILE A 33 17.05 16.59 5.29
CA ILE A 33 16.10 15.84 6.12
C ILE A 33 16.49 14.37 6.05
N VAL A 34 16.63 13.71 7.20
CA VAL A 34 16.90 12.27 7.28
C VAL A 34 15.69 11.57 7.84
N VAL A 35 15.08 10.71 7.03
CA VAL A 35 13.96 9.86 7.42
C VAL A 35 14.51 8.48 7.73
N THR A 36 14.26 7.98 8.93
CA THR A 36 14.63 6.64 9.36
C THR A 36 13.39 5.77 9.43
N PHE A 37 13.43 4.58 8.82
CA PHE A 37 12.28 3.69 8.74
C PHE A 37 12.66 2.23 8.92
N GLN A 38 11.65 1.42 9.25
CA GLN A 38 11.66 -0.03 9.24
C GLN A 38 10.38 -0.52 8.59
N LEU A 39 10.47 -1.62 7.84
CA LEU A 39 9.32 -2.33 7.29
C LEU A 39 9.14 -3.67 8.03
N ASN A 40 7.91 -4.20 8.02
CA ASN A 40 7.59 -5.54 8.51
C ASN A 40 8.13 -6.67 7.61
N GLU A 41 8.62 -6.35 6.41
CA GLU A 41 9.16 -7.27 5.41
C GLU A 41 10.18 -6.57 4.50
N ALA A 42 10.75 -7.29 3.52
CA ALA A 42 11.66 -6.70 2.55
C ALA A 42 10.91 -5.77 1.60
N GLY A 43 11.45 -4.59 1.34
CA GLY A 43 10.78 -3.59 0.52
C GLY A 43 11.59 -2.33 0.31
N THR A 44 11.12 -1.47 -0.59
CA THR A 44 11.72 -0.16 -0.85
C THR A 44 10.78 0.94 -0.39
N ALA A 45 11.22 1.81 0.51
CA ALA A 45 10.50 3.01 0.86
C ALA A 45 10.98 4.19 0.01
N TYR A 46 10.04 5.04 -0.39
CA TYR A 46 10.27 6.29 -1.10
C TYR A 46 9.63 7.42 -0.30
N CYS A 47 10.28 8.57 -0.25
CA CYS A 47 9.74 9.74 0.45
C CYS A 47 9.88 10.99 -0.41
N ARG A 48 8.94 11.92 -0.21
CA ARG A 48 8.99 13.26 -0.79
C ARG A 48 8.60 14.28 0.27
N THR A 49 9.29 15.41 0.27
CA THR A 49 8.98 16.55 1.12
C THR A 49 8.14 17.56 0.38
N LYS A 50 7.29 18.26 1.11
CA LYS A 50 6.47 19.36 0.63
C LYS A 50 6.64 20.53 1.58
N ARG A 51 6.84 21.74 1.07
CA ARG A 51 6.81 22.95 1.92
C ARG A 51 5.40 23.13 2.50
N LYS A 52 5.32 23.36 3.81
CA LYS A 52 4.04 23.49 4.53
C LYS A 52 3.21 24.69 4.06
N ASP A 53 3.87 25.75 3.64
CA ASP A 53 3.26 26.98 3.10
C ASP A 53 3.07 26.93 1.57
N SER A 54 3.30 25.78 0.92
CA SER A 54 2.96 25.62 -0.50
C SER A 54 1.46 25.38 -0.70
N ALA A 55 0.96 25.77 -1.88
CA ALA A 55 -0.42 25.53 -2.29
C ALA A 55 -0.70 24.05 -2.69
N GLU A 56 0.31 23.17 -2.63
CA GLU A 56 0.15 21.76 -2.94
C GLU A 56 -0.60 21.05 -1.79
N THR A 57 -1.85 20.66 -1.98
CA THR A 57 -2.69 20.16 -0.88
C THR A 57 -2.56 18.66 -0.63
N THR A 58 -2.14 17.88 -1.63
CA THR A 58 -1.99 16.42 -1.53
C THR A 58 -0.84 15.94 -2.40
N LEU A 59 -0.09 14.95 -1.92
CA LEU A 59 0.91 14.24 -2.71
C LEU A 59 0.36 12.91 -3.22
N ARG A 60 0.44 12.72 -4.53
CA ARG A 60 0.12 11.43 -5.17
C ARG A 60 1.35 10.53 -5.18
N ILE A 61 1.13 9.21 -5.19
CA ILE A 61 2.22 8.21 -5.15
C ILE A 61 3.21 8.42 -6.31
N ASN A 62 2.74 8.75 -7.52
CA ASN A 62 3.61 9.00 -8.66
C ASN A 62 4.56 10.18 -8.41
N GLN A 63 4.12 11.21 -7.68
CA GLN A 63 4.98 12.35 -7.33
C GLN A 63 6.05 11.94 -6.30
N ILE A 64 5.70 11.10 -5.33
CA ILE A 64 6.66 10.55 -4.36
C ILE A 64 7.75 9.74 -5.08
N LEU A 65 7.35 8.95 -6.08
CA LEU A 65 8.29 8.14 -6.86
C LEU A 65 9.19 8.98 -7.78
N THR A 66 8.64 10.03 -8.41
CA THR A 66 9.44 10.91 -9.30
C THR A 66 10.46 11.75 -8.55
N ALA A 67 10.22 12.05 -7.26
CA ALA A 67 11.19 12.74 -6.42
C ALA A 67 12.49 11.95 -6.25
N ASN A 68 12.43 10.62 -6.44
CA ASN A 68 13.58 9.75 -6.52
C ASN A 68 14.47 9.77 -5.26
N PHE A 69 13.84 9.91 -4.09
CA PHE A 69 14.47 9.67 -2.79
C PHE A 69 13.90 8.39 -2.20
N GLY A 70 14.70 7.33 -2.13
CA GLY A 70 14.27 6.06 -1.58
C GLY A 70 15.43 5.22 -1.06
N ALA A 71 15.09 4.21 -0.28
CA ALA A 71 16.03 3.22 0.25
C ALA A 71 15.33 1.87 0.44
N GLU A 72 16.11 0.80 0.30
CA GLU A 72 15.64 -0.57 0.45
C GLU A 72 15.98 -1.14 1.83
N VAL A 73 15.09 -1.99 2.34
CA VAL A 73 15.38 -2.95 3.40
C VAL A 73 15.17 -4.36 2.87
N THR A 74 16.10 -5.26 3.20
CA THR A 74 16.08 -6.66 2.73
C THR A 74 15.55 -7.63 3.79
N LEU A 75 15.36 -7.16 5.01
CA LEU A 75 14.93 -7.97 6.15
C LEU A 75 13.90 -7.20 6.98
N PRO A 76 12.94 -7.91 7.61
CA PRO A 76 12.06 -7.30 8.59
C PRO A 76 12.90 -6.69 9.71
N THR A 77 12.47 -5.55 10.25
CA THR A 77 13.15 -4.83 11.35
C THR A 77 14.52 -4.20 11.01
N GLN A 78 15.05 -4.38 9.80
CA GLN A 78 16.23 -3.63 9.37
C GLN A 78 15.91 -2.13 9.38
N THR A 79 16.75 -1.34 10.03
CA THR A 79 16.64 0.12 10.00
C THR A 79 17.41 0.64 8.79
N ALA A 80 16.72 1.42 7.96
CA ALA A 80 17.32 2.16 6.85
C ALA A 80 16.98 3.66 6.95
N SER A 81 17.74 4.48 6.21
CA SER A 81 17.57 5.93 6.19
C SER A 81 17.49 6.46 4.76
N ILE A 82 16.56 7.39 4.53
CA ILE A 82 16.43 8.17 3.29
C ILE A 82 16.88 9.59 3.58
N THR A 83 17.85 10.09 2.81
CA THR A 83 18.36 11.45 2.93
C THR A 83 17.77 12.31 1.82
N ILE A 84 17.03 13.35 2.20
CA ILE A 84 16.34 14.28 1.30
C ILE A 84 17.05 15.64 1.38
N THR A 85 17.66 16.08 0.29
CA THR A 85 18.41 17.36 0.22
C THR A 85 17.73 18.39 -0.67
N LYS A 86 16.69 18.00 -1.40
CA LYS A 86 15.96 18.82 -2.40
C LYS A 86 14.49 18.39 -2.45
N LEU A 87 13.64 19.14 -3.18
CA LEU A 87 12.25 18.74 -3.38
C LEU A 87 12.16 17.53 -4.33
N GLU A 88 12.88 17.57 -5.45
CA GLU A 88 13.15 16.43 -6.32
C GLU A 88 14.66 16.20 -6.43
N ALA A 89 15.11 14.94 -6.55
CA ALA A 89 16.55 14.64 -6.69
C ALA A 89 17.20 15.32 -7.91
N ILE A 90 16.41 15.57 -8.97
CA ILE A 90 16.85 16.24 -10.19
C ILE A 90 17.01 17.76 -10.04
N ASP A 91 16.41 18.37 -9.01
CA ASP A 91 16.45 19.82 -8.84
C ASP A 91 17.88 20.31 -8.64
N THR A 92 18.15 21.55 -9.03
CA THR A 92 19.43 22.20 -8.72
C THR A 92 19.39 22.89 -7.36
N ALA A 93 18.21 23.34 -6.94
CA ALA A 93 18.00 24.02 -5.67
C ALA A 93 17.93 22.99 -4.52
N SER A 94 18.65 23.28 -3.45
CA SER A 94 18.52 22.58 -2.17
C SER A 94 17.26 23.01 -1.44
N LEU A 95 16.91 22.27 -0.38
CA LEU A 95 15.88 22.70 0.56
C LEU A 95 16.23 24.08 1.14
N TYR A 96 15.21 24.93 1.27
CA TYR A 96 15.33 26.20 1.97
C TYR A 96 15.56 25.97 3.46
N GLU A 97 16.58 26.62 4.00
CA GLU A 97 16.83 26.70 5.43
C GLU A 97 15.68 27.42 6.14
N ALA A 98 15.50 27.13 7.43
CA ALA A 98 14.46 27.71 8.29
C ALA A 98 13.01 27.59 7.75
N ALA A 99 12.75 26.65 6.84
CA ALA A 99 11.41 26.37 6.30
C ALA A 99 10.80 25.12 6.94
N GLN A 100 9.46 25.09 7.03
CA GLN A 100 8.73 23.91 7.51
C GLN A 100 8.34 23.00 6.34
N TYR A 101 8.58 21.70 6.51
CA TYR A 101 8.24 20.67 5.53
C TYR A 101 7.33 19.61 6.12
N GLU A 102 6.45 19.07 5.29
CA GLU A 102 5.69 17.85 5.50
C GLU A 102 6.36 16.73 4.70
N ILE A 103 6.43 15.52 5.26
CA ILE A 103 7.10 14.38 4.62
C ILE A 103 6.07 13.29 4.38
N TYR A 104 6.00 12.84 3.13
CA TYR A 104 5.11 11.75 2.72
C TYR A 104 5.96 10.60 2.23
N CYS A 105 5.73 9.42 2.79
CA CYS A 105 6.45 8.22 2.43
C CYS A 105 5.50 7.14 1.94
N TRP A 106 5.96 6.35 0.98
CA TRP A 106 5.26 5.22 0.41
C TRP A 106 6.22 4.05 0.29
N ALA A 107 5.77 2.84 0.64
CA ALA A 107 6.58 1.63 0.56
C ALA A 107 6.09 0.73 -0.58
N LYS A 108 7.06 0.18 -1.31
CA LYS A 108 6.87 -0.83 -2.35
C LYS A 108 7.39 -2.15 -1.82
N ASP A 109 6.60 -3.20 -1.98
CA ASP A 109 7.03 -4.57 -1.70
C ASP A 109 8.24 -4.97 -2.58
N SER A 110 9.17 -5.74 -1.99
CA SER A 110 10.21 -6.45 -2.72
C SER A 110 9.67 -7.81 -3.17
N ALA A 111 8.72 -7.77 -4.11
CA ALA A 111 8.07 -8.97 -4.63
C ALA A 111 9.12 -9.93 -5.21
N VAL A 112 9.38 -11.03 -4.49
CA VAL A 112 10.19 -12.12 -5.00
C VAL A 112 9.31 -12.89 -5.97
N ARG A 113 9.71 -12.96 -7.25
CA ARG A 113 9.08 -13.90 -8.18
C ARG A 113 9.33 -15.31 -7.65
N ALA A 114 8.37 -15.89 -6.94
CA ALA A 114 8.36 -17.31 -6.68
C ALA A 114 8.44 -17.99 -8.05
N GLN A 115 9.47 -18.84 -8.23
CA GLN A 115 9.61 -19.70 -9.40
C GLN A 115 8.26 -20.37 -9.61
N ALA A 116 7.62 -20.19 -10.77
CA ALA A 116 6.19 -20.44 -10.99
C ALA A 116 5.68 -21.74 -10.36
N VAL A 117 5.27 -21.69 -9.09
CA VAL A 117 4.53 -22.73 -8.41
C VAL A 117 3.10 -22.25 -8.50
N TRP A 118 2.33 -22.92 -9.36
CA TRP A 118 0.89 -22.73 -9.43
C TRP A 118 0.30 -23.20 -8.11
N VAL A 119 0.02 -22.26 -7.20
CA VAL A 119 -0.86 -22.54 -6.07
C VAL A 119 -2.26 -22.58 -6.66
N THR A 120 -2.82 -23.78 -6.76
CA THR A 120 -4.24 -23.93 -7.10
C THR A 120 -5.03 -23.41 -5.92
N ASP A 121 -5.65 -22.25 -6.09
CA ASP A 121 -6.68 -21.78 -5.18
C ASP A 121 -7.81 -22.83 -5.14
N SER A 122 -8.01 -23.42 -3.96
CA SER A 122 -8.93 -24.55 -3.74
C SER A 122 -10.14 -24.17 -2.89
N THR A 123 -10.18 -22.93 -2.41
CA THR A 123 -11.27 -22.38 -1.61
C THR A 123 -12.05 -21.39 -2.47
N ALA A 124 -13.36 -21.60 -2.57
CA ALA A 124 -14.21 -20.63 -3.27
C ALA A 124 -14.42 -19.40 -2.37
N PRO A 125 -14.38 -18.17 -2.92
CA PRO A 125 -14.56 -16.97 -2.12
C PRO A 125 -15.95 -16.99 -1.47
N THR A 126 -15.98 -16.72 -0.17
CA THR A 126 -17.20 -16.54 0.60
C THR A 126 -17.51 -15.07 0.78
N ILE A 127 -18.80 -14.72 0.70
CA ILE A 127 -19.26 -13.34 0.89
C ILE A 127 -19.68 -13.16 2.34
N ILE A 128 -19.09 -12.17 3.00
CA ILE A 128 -19.51 -11.69 4.31
C ILE A 128 -20.27 -10.39 4.12
N VAL A 129 -21.47 -10.32 4.69
CA VAL A 129 -22.27 -9.11 4.73
C VAL A 129 -21.87 -8.33 5.96
N VAL A 130 -21.21 -7.19 5.75
CA VAL A 130 -20.70 -6.35 6.83
C VAL A 130 -21.79 -5.43 7.36
N SER A 131 -22.54 -4.79 6.46
CA SER A 131 -23.66 -3.92 6.83
C SER A 131 -24.65 -3.74 5.68
N ARG A 132 -25.88 -3.34 6.02
CA ARG A 132 -26.96 -3.02 5.08
C ARG A 132 -27.76 -1.86 5.64
N GLU A 133 -27.98 -0.83 4.84
CA GLU A 133 -28.78 0.33 5.22
C GLU A 133 -29.59 0.85 4.03
N ALA A 134 -30.78 1.39 4.31
CA ALA A 134 -31.58 2.12 3.34
C ALA A 134 -31.24 3.60 3.47
N LEU A 135 -30.64 4.17 2.43
CA LEU A 135 -30.25 5.58 2.40
C LEU A 135 -31.37 6.47 1.86
N ALA A 136 -32.25 5.91 1.03
CA ALA A 136 -33.45 6.54 0.50
C ALA A 136 -34.44 5.47 0.02
N GLU A 137 -35.66 5.88 -0.37
CA GLU A 137 -36.68 4.98 -0.92
C GLU A 137 -36.20 4.16 -2.14
N THR A 138 -35.27 4.72 -2.92
CA THR A 138 -34.71 4.08 -4.11
C THR A 138 -33.24 3.67 -3.96
N VAL A 139 -32.66 3.79 -2.76
CA VAL A 139 -31.22 3.57 -2.53
C VAL A 139 -31.00 2.68 -1.32
N ILE A 140 -30.44 1.51 -1.58
CA ILE A 140 -29.95 0.59 -0.56
C ILE A 140 -28.43 0.52 -0.69
N GLN A 141 -27.74 0.77 0.41
CA GLN A 141 -26.30 0.58 0.51
C GLN A 141 -26.00 -0.74 1.22
N VAL A 142 -25.14 -1.55 0.61
CA VAL A 142 -24.70 -2.84 1.16
C VAL A 142 -23.17 -2.84 1.17
N THR A 143 -22.60 -3.11 2.33
CA THR A 143 -21.15 -3.30 2.47
C THR A 143 -20.87 -4.80 2.50
N LEU A 144 -20.10 -5.27 1.52
CA LEU A 144 -19.71 -6.66 1.36
C LEU A 144 -18.20 -6.79 1.50
N GLN A 145 -17.76 -7.90 2.09
CA GLN A 145 -16.36 -8.27 2.17
C GLN A 145 -16.20 -9.69 1.63
N LEU A 146 -15.19 -9.88 0.77
CA LEU A 146 -14.72 -11.21 0.41
C LEU A 146 -13.60 -11.61 1.38
N ASN A 147 -13.57 -12.88 1.77
CA ASN A 147 -12.45 -13.44 2.53
C ASN A 147 -11.21 -13.72 1.66
N GLU A 148 -11.35 -13.66 0.33
CA GLU A 148 -10.32 -13.94 -0.69
C GLU A 148 -10.53 -13.01 -1.91
N PRO A 149 -9.53 -12.79 -2.79
CA PRO A 149 -9.70 -11.98 -4.01
C PRO A 149 -10.82 -12.52 -4.91
N GLY A 150 -11.69 -11.65 -5.40
CA GLY A 150 -12.78 -12.08 -6.29
C GLY A 150 -13.61 -10.93 -6.86
N THR A 151 -14.55 -11.28 -7.73
CA THR A 151 -15.51 -10.34 -8.33
C THR A 151 -16.90 -10.62 -7.76
N ILE A 152 -17.55 -9.57 -7.24
CA ILE A 152 -18.94 -9.66 -6.76
C ILE A 152 -19.88 -9.23 -7.89
N TRP A 153 -20.90 -10.05 -8.14
CA TRP A 153 -22.03 -9.71 -8.99
C TRP A 153 -23.28 -9.59 -8.12
N CYS A 154 -23.93 -8.43 -8.15
CA CYS A 154 -25.18 -8.21 -7.42
C CYS A 154 -26.33 -8.06 -8.41
N GLN A 155 -27.43 -8.78 -8.15
CA GLN A 155 -28.69 -8.60 -8.84
C GLN A 155 -29.77 -8.30 -7.80
N LEU A 156 -30.61 -7.31 -8.08
CA LEU A 156 -31.80 -7.07 -7.29
C LEU A 156 -32.83 -8.17 -7.57
N ALA A 157 -33.25 -8.86 -6.51
CA ALA A 157 -34.37 -9.78 -6.55
C ALA A 157 -35.56 -9.13 -5.85
N ASP A 158 -36.70 -9.14 -6.53
CA ASP A 158 -37.98 -8.81 -5.92
C ASP A 158 -38.42 -10.01 -5.09
N LYS A 159 -38.66 -9.79 -3.80
CA LYS A 159 -39.04 -10.84 -2.84
C LYS A 159 -40.35 -11.51 -3.23
N ASP A 160 -41.24 -10.79 -3.91
CA ASP A 160 -42.59 -11.25 -4.24
C ASP A 160 -42.71 -11.76 -5.69
N ARG A 161 -41.61 -11.75 -6.44
CA ARG A 161 -41.59 -12.22 -7.83
C ARG A 161 -41.54 -13.75 -7.89
N VAL A 162 -42.59 -14.37 -8.45
CA VAL A 162 -42.60 -15.80 -8.78
C VAL A 162 -41.56 -16.09 -9.87
N PRO A 163 -40.61 -17.02 -9.67
CA PRO A 163 -39.59 -17.32 -10.67
C PRO A 163 -40.20 -17.96 -11.93
N ALA A 164 -39.84 -17.44 -13.11
CA ALA A 164 -40.29 -17.99 -14.38
C ALA A 164 -39.57 -19.33 -14.68
N LYS A 165 -40.33 -20.41 -14.84
CA LYS A 165 -39.80 -21.71 -15.29
C LYS A 165 -39.17 -21.54 -16.68
N HIS A 166 -37.85 -21.66 -16.76
CA HIS A 166 -37.16 -21.86 -18.03
C HIS A 166 -37.04 -23.37 -18.27
N SER A 167 -37.82 -23.88 -19.23
CA SER A 167 -37.61 -25.21 -19.78
C SER A 167 -36.34 -25.19 -20.62
N LEU A 168 -35.43 -26.12 -20.35
CA LEU A 168 -34.21 -26.37 -21.12
C LEU A 168 -34.54 -26.74 -22.58
#